data_AF-F9UGT8-F1
#
_entry.id   AF-F9UGT8-F1
#
_cell.length_a   1.000
_cell.length_b   1.000
_cell.length_c   1.000
_cell.angle_alpha   90.00
_cell.angle_beta   90.00
_cell.angle_gamma   90.00
#
_symmetry.space_group_name_H-M   'P 1'
#
loop_
_entity.id
_entity.type
_entity.pdbx_description
1 polymer ?
#
loop_
_entity_poly.entity_id
_entity_poly.type
_entity_poly.pdbx_seq_one_letter_code
_entity_poly.pdbx_strand_id
1 'polypeptide(L)'
;MTPAHPSPATLHLALLGLIGLALLGPSTAVNAQPEVDPASAPQVDASRLQALEQRVADLVRRVERLESAPSAGASTPSTSKAGEIHWTFDAALSRSPFNVTHQSFDRGSGRFDILLKVVEPLADPLPWQVATGAEVPVVARIGLADGTASEGLVFRLARGPRLEPGAILHLEAYVPIEQAGAISGLSVGMRRE
;
A
#
# COMPACT_ATOMS: atom_id res chain seq x y z
N MET A 1 42.16 21.97 1.69
CA MET A 1 41.69 22.43 0.38
C MET A 1 40.41 21.65 0.05
N THR A 2 39.26 22.30 0.24
CA THR A 2 37.91 21.82 -0.07
C THR A 2 37.42 22.52 -1.34
N PRO A 3 36.66 21.79 -2.17
CA PRO A 3 35.44 22.37 -2.75
C PRO A 3 34.29 21.35 -2.68
N ALA A 4 33.18 21.65 -2.00
CA ALA A 4 32.04 22.47 -2.44
C ALA A 4 31.04 21.67 -3.30
N HIS A 5 29.96 21.23 -2.64
CA HIS A 5 28.69 20.80 -3.23
C HIS A 5 28.02 21.93 -4.02
N PRO A 6 27.22 21.59 -5.04
CA PRO A 6 25.98 22.32 -5.28
C PRO A 6 24.74 21.41 -5.28
N SER A 7 23.71 21.91 -4.59
CA SER A 7 22.35 21.35 -4.46
C SER A 7 21.54 21.44 -5.77
N PRO A 8 20.61 20.51 -6.04
CA PRO A 8 19.68 20.59 -7.16
C PRO A 8 18.37 21.28 -6.72
N ALA A 9 18.38 22.61 -6.72
CA ALA A 9 17.15 23.38 -6.76
C ALA A 9 17.41 24.56 -7.69
N THR A 10 16.46 24.84 -8.58
CA THR A 10 16.44 25.93 -9.57
C THR A 10 17.04 25.57 -10.92
N LEU A 11 16.19 25.12 -11.86
CA LEU A 11 16.23 25.45 -13.29
C LEU A 11 15.18 24.60 -14.03
N HIS A 12 14.02 25.19 -14.34
CA HIS A 12 13.34 25.09 -15.66
C HIS A 12 11.95 25.73 -15.58
N LEU A 13 11.98 27.06 -15.53
CA LEU A 13 10.86 27.95 -15.81
C LEU A 13 11.28 28.79 -17.01
N ALA A 14 10.97 28.34 -18.23
CA ALA A 14 10.95 29.14 -19.46
C ALA A 14 10.66 28.24 -20.68
N LEU A 15 9.38 28.09 -21.06
CA LEU A 15 9.02 27.93 -22.48
C LEU A 15 7.58 28.42 -22.69
N LEU A 16 7.46 29.73 -22.81
CA LEU A 16 6.26 30.45 -23.22
C LEU A 16 6.63 31.12 -24.55
N GLY A 17 5.91 30.83 -25.63
CA GLY A 17 6.06 31.61 -26.87
C GLY A 17 5.45 31.04 -28.15
N LEU A 18 4.22 31.47 -28.45
CA LEU A 18 3.95 32.30 -29.63
C LEU A 18 3.84 31.65 -31.03
N ILE A 19 2.67 31.09 -31.38
CA ILE A 19 2.13 31.01 -32.77
C ILE A 19 0.59 30.99 -32.62
N GLY A 20 -0.25 31.78 -33.29
CA GLY A 20 -0.09 32.77 -34.35
C GLY A 20 -1.52 33.15 -34.78
N LEU A 21 -1.86 34.41 -34.54
CA LEU A 21 -3.12 35.07 -34.91
C LEU A 21 -3.23 35.15 -36.44
N ALA A 22 -4.32 34.66 -37.04
CA ALA A 22 -4.68 34.95 -38.43
C ALA A 22 -6.15 35.36 -38.49
N LEU A 23 -6.37 36.64 -38.81
CA LEU A 23 -7.64 37.33 -38.95
C LEU A 23 -7.59 38.15 -40.26
N LEU A 24 -8.75 38.33 -40.91
CA LEU A 24 -9.10 39.10 -42.14
C LEU A 24 -9.09 38.31 -43.48
N GLY A 25 -10.14 38.29 -44.31
CA GLY A 25 -11.44 39.01 -44.39
C GLY A 25 -12.41 38.30 -45.39
N PRO A 26 -13.30 38.99 -46.13
CA PRO A 26 -14.51 39.71 -45.70
C PRO A 26 -15.86 39.17 -46.30
N SER A 27 -16.95 39.55 -45.62
CA SER A 27 -18.40 39.59 -45.92
C SER A 27 -19.00 39.00 -47.22
N THR A 28 -19.93 38.04 -47.07
CA THR A 28 -21.31 38.11 -47.63
C THR A 28 -22.29 37.30 -46.79
N ALA A 29 -23.46 37.89 -46.56
CA ALA A 29 -24.64 37.45 -45.82
C ALA A 29 -24.96 35.94 -45.79
N VAL A 30 -25.22 35.41 -44.59
CA VAL A 30 -26.46 34.67 -44.30
C VAL A 30 -26.80 34.84 -42.82
N ASN A 31 -28.03 35.26 -42.60
CA ASN A 31 -28.71 35.43 -41.33
C ASN A 31 -28.80 34.09 -40.59
N ALA A 32 -28.14 33.95 -39.45
CA ALA A 32 -28.39 32.87 -38.48
C ALA A 32 -28.08 33.40 -37.08
N GLN A 33 -29.10 33.99 -36.47
CA GLN A 33 -29.18 34.31 -35.05
C GLN A 33 -28.97 33.01 -34.24
N PRO A 34 -27.94 32.88 -33.38
CA PRO A 34 -28.00 31.87 -32.34
C PRO A 34 -28.96 32.39 -31.26
N GLU A 35 -30.18 31.89 -31.30
CA GLU A 35 -31.16 31.96 -30.23
C GLU A 35 -30.49 31.49 -28.94
N VAL A 36 -30.32 32.41 -27.98
CA VAL A 36 -29.85 32.08 -26.63
C VAL A 36 -31.02 31.43 -25.92
N ASP A 37 -31.08 30.11 -26.00
CA ASP A 37 -32.04 29.28 -25.29
C ASP A 37 -31.77 29.37 -23.76
N PRO A 38 -32.73 29.83 -22.94
CA PRO A 38 -32.58 29.91 -21.49
C PRO A 38 -32.55 28.55 -20.77
N ALA A 39 -32.56 27.42 -21.49
CA ALA A 39 -32.66 26.07 -20.91
C ALA A 39 -31.36 25.43 -20.42
N SER A 40 -30.21 26.13 -20.39
CA SER A 40 -28.94 25.56 -19.89
C SER A 40 -28.72 25.73 -18.39
N ALA A 41 -29.75 25.44 -17.57
CA ALA A 41 -29.50 25.04 -16.18
C ALA A 41 -29.12 23.56 -16.18
N PRO A 42 -28.07 23.12 -15.45
CA PRO A 42 -27.75 21.70 -15.36
C PRO A 42 -28.92 21.00 -14.67
N GLN A 43 -29.80 20.38 -15.45
CA GLN A 43 -30.83 19.51 -14.92
C GLN A 43 -30.10 18.37 -14.20
N VAL A 44 -30.24 18.34 -12.87
CA VAL A 44 -29.83 17.18 -12.08
C VAL A 44 -30.75 16.05 -12.51
N ASP A 45 -30.27 15.24 -13.45
CA ASP A 45 -31.01 14.09 -13.95
C ASP A 45 -31.45 13.23 -12.77
N ALA A 46 -32.74 12.95 -12.65
CA ALA A 46 -33.31 12.13 -11.56
C ALA A 46 -32.58 10.79 -11.44
N SER A 47 -32.10 10.24 -12.57
CA SER A 47 -31.28 9.03 -12.63
C SER A 47 -29.92 9.17 -11.92
N ARG A 48 -29.28 10.35 -11.99
CA ARG A 48 -28.02 10.63 -11.27
C ARG A 48 -28.25 10.79 -9.78
N LEU A 49 -29.34 11.45 -9.40
CA LEU A 49 -29.73 11.59 -8.00
C LEU A 49 -30.02 10.22 -7.38
N GLN A 50 -30.81 9.39 -8.05
CA GLN A 50 -31.14 8.04 -7.62
C GLN A 50 -29.90 7.13 -7.54
N ALA A 51 -28.96 7.26 -8.49
CA ALA A 51 -27.69 6.54 -8.44
C ALA A 51 -26.81 6.98 -7.25
N LEU A 52 -26.84 8.26 -6.88
CA LEU A 52 -26.13 8.76 -5.69
C LEU A 52 -26.80 8.25 -4.41
N GLU A 53 -28.11 8.32 -4.31
CA GLU A 53 -28.87 7.81 -3.15
C GLU A 53 -28.63 6.32 -2.92
N GLN A 54 -28.60 5.54 -4.01
CA GLN A 54 -28.32 4.10 -3.93
C GLN A 54 -26.87 3.81 -3.52
N ARG A 55 -25.91 4.63 -3.96
CA ARG A 55 -24.51 4.53 -3.49
C ARG A 55 -24.36 4.90 -2.02
N VAL A 56 -25.05 5.95 -1.56
CA VAL A 56 -25.04 6.35 -0.15
C VAL A 56 -25.66 5.27 0.73
N ALA A 57 -26.79 4.70 0.32
CA ALA A 57 -27.43 3.60 1.03
C ALA A 57 -26.52 2.36 1.13
N ASP A 58 -25.79 2.02 0.06
CA ASP A 58 -24.82 0.92 0.09
C ASP A 58 -23.63 1.22 1.01
N LEU A 59 -23.15 2.47 1.01
CA LEU A 59 -22.05 2.90 1.88
C LEU A 59 -22.43 2.85 3.35
N VAL A 60 -23.62 3.36 3.72
CA VAL A 60 -24.14 3.32 5.09
C VAL A 60 -24.26 1.88 5.56
N ARG A 61 -24.81 0.99 4.72
CA ARG A 61 -24.96 -0.44 5.06
C ARG A 61 -23.61 -1.15 5.24
N ARG A 62 -22.58 -0.72 4.51
CA ARG A 62 -21.20 -1.21 4.67
C ARG A 62 -20.57 -0.70 5.96
N VAL A 63 -20.79 0.55 6.33
CA VAL A 63 -20.30 1.13 7.58
C VAL A 63 -20.95 0.45 8.77
N GLU A 64 -22.28 0.31 8.80
CA GLU A 64 -22.99 -0.39 9.87
C GLU A 64 -22.53 -1.85 10.01
N ARG A 65 -22.21 -2.52 8.90
CA ARG A 65 -21.65 -3.88 8.91
C ARG A 65 -20.22 -3.92 9.49
N LEU A 66 -19.41 -2.89 9.25
CA LEU A 66 -18.07 -2.76 9.81
C LEU A 66 -18.12 -2.39 11.31
N GLU A 67 -19.10 -1.60 11.73
CA GLU A 67 -19.32 -1.21 13.13
C GLU A 67 -19.97 -2.32 13.96
N SER A 68 -20.86 -3.11 13.36
CA SER A 68 -21.53 -4.25 14.01
C SER A 68 -20.70 -5.53 13.99
N ALA A 69 -19.62 -5.58 13.21
CA ALA A 69 -18.65 -6.66 13.30
C ALA A 69 -17.88 -6.50 14.62
N PRO A 70 -17.84 -7.52 15.50
CA PRO A 70 -17.03 -7.44 16.71
C PRO A 70 -15.59 -7.16 16.30
N SER A 71 -15.04 -6.04 16.80
CA SER A 71 -13.74 -5.46 16.45
C SER A 71 -12.68 -6.51 16.14
N ALA A 72 -12.61 -6.88 14.87
CA ALA A 72 -11.46 -7.52 14.29
C ALA A 72 -10.63 -6.37 13.73
N GLY A 73 -9.80 -5.77 14.60
CA GLY A 73 -8.87 -4.68 14.33
C GLY A 73 -8.48 -4.56 12.87
N ALA A 74 -9.09 -3.56 12.22
CA ALA A 74 -8.77 -3.16 10.87
C ALA A 74 -7.37 -2.56 10.88
N SER A 75 -6.43 -3.25 10.24
CA SER A 75 -5.18 -2.65 9.80
C SER A 75 -5.51 -1.39 9.02
N THR A 76 -5.01 -0.25 9.49
CA THR A 76 -5.06 1.00 8.73
C THR A 76 -4.39 0.75 7.37
N PRO A 77 -5.05 1.05 6.24
CA PRO A 77 -4.35 1.08 4.97
C PRO A 77 -3.41 2.28 5.02
N SER A 78 -2.10 2.02 5.21
CA SER A 78 -1.09 3.01 4.89
C SER A 78 -1.25 3.32 3.40
N THR A 79 -1.43 4.60 3.08
CA THR A 79 -1.50 5.08 1.70
C THR A 79 -0.17 4.76 1.03
N SER A 80 -0.16 3.67 0.28
CA SER A 80 1.05 3.12 -0.32
C SER A 80 1.63 4.11 -1.32
N LYS A 81 2.83 4.64 -1.03
CA LYS A 81 3.63 5.44 -1.95
C LYS A 81 3.94 4.58 -3.18
N ALA A 82 4.00 5.15 -4.38
CA ALA A 82 4.32 4.39 -5.59
C ALA A 82 5.62 3.57 -5.40
N GLY A 83 5.52 2.24 -5.46
CA GLY A 83 6.61 1.29 -5.17
C GLY A 83 6.53 0.58 -3.81
N GLU A 84 5.61 0.97 -2.93
CA GLU A 84 5.34 0.35 -1.65
C GLU A 84 4.55 -0.95 -1.83
N ILE A 85 5.03 -2.03 -1.20
CA ILE A 85 4.39 -3.34 -1.26
C ILE A 85 3.23 -3.41 -0.27
N HIS A 86 2.18 -4.12 -0.64
CA HIS A 86 1.04 -4.34 0.25
C HIS A 86 1.35 -5.46 1.26
N TRP A 87 1.35 -5.14 2.55
CA TRP A 87 1.56 -6.13 3.61
C TRP A 87 0.25 -6.57 4.23
N THR A 88 0.15 -7.87 4.48
CA THR A 88 -0.93 -8.48 5.25
C THR A 88 -0.32 -9.44 6.26
N PHE A 89 -0.80 -9.39 7.50
CA PHE A 89 -0.35 -10.26 8.58
C PHE A 89 -1.53 -11.07 9.09
N ASP A 90 -1.28 -12.33 9.43
CA ASP A 90 -2.29 -13.12 10.11
C ASP A 90 -2.60 -12.58 11.52
N ALA A 91 -3.69 -13.07 12.10
CA ALA A 91 -4.13 -12.64 13.43
C ALA A 91 -3.12 -13.01 14.54
N ALA A 92 -2.36 -14.09 14.36
CA ALA A 92 -1.38 -14.56 15.34
C ALA A 92 -0.16 -13.62 15.43
N LEU A 93 0.22 -13.01 14.32
CA LEU A 93 1.34 -12.07 14.24
C LEU A 93 0.94 -10.61 14.52
N SER A 94 -0.33 -10.25 14.30
CA SER A 94 -0.82 -8.86 14.39
C SER A 94 -1.52 -8.50 15.71
N ARG A 95 -1.80 -9.45 16.61
CA ARG A 95 -2.50 -9.15 17.88
C ARG A 95 -1.87 -9.80 19.11
N SER A 96 -1.96 -11.12 19.20
CA SER A 96 -1.45 -11.91 20.33
C SER A 96 -1.04 -13.30 19.84
N PRO A 97 0.09 -13.86 20.33
CA PRO A 97 0.97 -13.27 21.36
C PRO A 97 1.98 -12.26 20.80
N PHE A 98 1.91 -11.93 19.50
CA PHE A 98 2.81 -11.00 18.85
C PHE A 98 2.10 -9.75 18.35
N ASN A 99 2.88 -8.67 18.22
CA ASN A 99 2.49 -7.46 17.52
C ASN A 99 3.61 -7.02 16.57
N VAL A 100 3.28 -6.73 15.30
CA VAL A 100 4.22 -6.20 14.33
C VAL A 100 4.52 -4.74 14.67
N THR A 101 5.77 -4.44 15.00
CA THR A 101 6.22 -3.08 15.33
C THR A 101 6.97 -2.39 14.20
N HIS A 102 7.57 -3.19 13.31
CA HIS A 102 8.27 -2.69 12.16
C HIS A 102 8.20 -3.73 11.04
N GLN A 103 8.10 -3.24 9.81
CA GLN A 103 8.19 -4.03 8.60
C GLN A 103 8.91 -3.18 7.55
N SER A 104 9.84 -3.79 6.82
CA SER A 104 10.46 -3.14 5.67
C SER A 104 10.82 -4.16 4.61
N PHE A 105 10.89 -3.67 3.37
CA PHE A 105 11.35 -4.43 2.23
C PHE A 105 12.31 -3.56 1.43
N ASP A 106 13.53 -4.03 1.29
CA ASP A 106 14.55 -3.41 0.46
C ASP A 106 14.62 -4.12 -0.89
N ARG A 107 14.10 -3.47 -1.93
CA ARG A 107 14.14 -3.99 -3.31
C ARG A 107 15.56 -4.12 -3.84
N GLY A 108 16.51 -3.32 -3.34
CA GLY A 108 17.91 -3.34 -3.78
C GLY A 108 18.69 -4.56 -3.28
N SER A 109 18.29 -5.14 -2.14
CA SER A 109 18.89 -6.34 -1.59
C SER A 109 17.98 -7.57 -1.64
N GLY A 110 16.69 -7.39 -1.93
CA GLY A 110 15.69 -8.44 -1.82
C GLY A 110 15.38 -8.82 -0.36
N ARG A 111 15.75 -7.98 0.60
CA ARG A 111 15.60 -8.29 2.03
C ARG A 111 14.27 -7.81 2.58
N PHE A 112 13.58 -8.69 3.29
CA PHE A 112 12.45 -8.38 4.15
C PHE A 112 12.91 -8.38 5.60
N ASP A 113 12.53 -7.34 6.35
CA ASP A 113 12.75 -7.24 7.78
C ASP A 113 11.41 -7.08 8.50
N ILE A 114 11.20 -7.87 9.56
CA ILE A 114 10.04 -7.75 10.44
C ILE A 114 10.53 -7.72 11.89
N LEU A 115 10.00 -6.77 12.67
CA LEU A 115 10.16 -6.76 14.12
C LEU A 115 8.85 -7.12 14.80
N LEU A 116 8.83 -8.29 15.44
CA LEU A 116 7.69 -8.77 16.22
C LEU A 116 7.95 -8.49 17.70
N LYS A 117 7.08 -7.71 18.32
CA LYS A 117 7.07 -7.55 19.77
C LYS A 117 6.25 -8.67 20.38
N VAL A 118 6.82 -9.37 21.34
CA VAL A 118 6.09 -10.31 22.19
C VAL A 118 5.25 -9.50 23.17
N VAL A 119 3.94 -9.63 23.11
CA VAL A 119 3.02 -8.89 24.00
C VAL A 119 2.51 -9.76 25.14
N GLU A 120 2.45 -11.08 24.94
CA GLU A 120 1.99 -12.07 25.90
C GLU A 120 2.92 -13.30 25.88
N PRO A 121 2.96 -14.10 26.96
CA PRO A 121 3.70 -15.35 26.97
C PRO A 121 3.28 -16.28 25.83
N LEU A 122 4.26 -16.88 25.14
CA LEU A 122 3.98 -17.84 24.08
C LEU A 122 3.49 -19.16 24.69
N ALA A 123 2.37 -19.67 24.17
CA ALA A 123 1.86 -20.98 24.56
C ALA A 123 2.84 -22.13 24.23
N ASP A 124 3.56 -22.00 23.11
CA ASP A 124 4.64 -22.91 22.73
C ASP A 124 5.89 -22.12 22.30
N PRO A 125 6.88 -21.96 23.19
CA PRO A 125 8.11 -21.23 22.87
C PRO A 125 9.16 -22.09 22.14
N LEU A 126 9.02 -23.42 22.08
CA LEU A 126 10.05 -24.32 21.55
C LEU A 126 10.40 -24.03 20.07
N PRO A 127 9.44 -23.80 19.15
CA PRO A 127 9.73 -23.48 17.76
C PRO A 127 10.51 -22.17 17.55
N TRP A 128 10.54 -21.32 18.57
CA TRP A 128 11.20 -20.01 18.53
C TRP A 128 12.57 -20.01 19.23
N GLN A 129 12.89 -21.06 19.99
CA GLN A 129 14.19 -21.23 20.67
C GLN A 129 15.23 -21.81 19.70
N VAL A 130 15.49 -21.05 18.63
CA VAL A 130 16.43 -21.43 17.59
C VAL A 130 17.65 -20.51 17.59
N ALA A 131 18.75 -20.97 16.99
CA ALA A 131 19.94 -20.14 16.84
C ALA A 131 19.67 -18.96 15.87
N THR A 132 20.44 -17.89 16.00
CA THR A 132 20.45 -16.82 14.99
C THR A 132 20.73 -17.41 13.60
N GLY A 133 19.96 -16.97 12.60
CA GLY A 133 20.00 -17.45 11.21
C GLY A 133 19.14 -18.69 10.94
N ALA A 134 18.62 -19.35 11.99
CA ALA A 134 17.73 -20.49 11.84
C ALA A 134 16.31 -20.05 11.47
N GLU A 135 15.58 -20.96 10.85
CA GLU A 135 14.20 -20.76 10.44
C GLU A 135 13.28 -20.69 11.66
N VAL A 136 12.30 -19.78 11.58
CA VAL A 136 11.26 -19.61 12.60
C VAL A 136 9.91 -20.06 12.03
N PRO A 137 8.87 -20.29 12.86
CA PRO A 137 7.55 -20.72 12.39
C PRO A 137 6.76 -19.60 11.70
N VAL A 138 7.41 -18.77 10.89
CA VAL A 138 6.81 -17.66 10.15
C VAL A 138 7.14 -17.81 8.67
N VAL A 139 6.09 -17.76 7.85
CA VAL A 139 6.18 -17.88 6.40
C VAL A 139 5.42 -16.73 5.73
N ALA A 140 5.92 -16.28 4.59
CA ALA A 140 5.24 -15.33 3.72
C ALA A 140 4.84 -15.97 2.41
N ARG A 141 3.71 -15.54 1.88
CA ARG A 141 3.34 -15.73 0.47
C ARG A 141 3.59 -14.43 -0.26
N ILE A 142 4.36 -14.51 -1.34
CA ILE A 142 4.70 -13.34 -2.16
C ILE A 142 3.65 -13.18 -3.25
N GLY A 143 3.01 -12.03 -3.28
CA GLY A 143 2.18 -11.60 -4.41
C GLY A 143 3.03 -10.86 -5.44
N LEU A 144 2.97 -11.31 -6.69
CA LEU A 144 3.62 -10.66 -7.82
C LEU A 144 2.66 -9.68 -8.52
N ALA A 145 3.22 -8.73 -9.27
CA ALA A 145 2.44 -7.71 -9.96
C ALA A 145 1.49 -8.26 -11.03
N ASP A 146 1.75 -9.46 -11.55
CA ASP A 146 0.89 -10.21 -12.48
C ASP A 146 -0.27 -10.94 -11.77
N GLY A 147 -0.38 -10.82 -10.45
CA GLY A 147 -1.39 -11.48 -9.64
C GLY A 147 -1.07 -12.94 -9.31
N THR A 148 0.08 -13.47 -9.71
CA THR A 148 0.53 -14.80 -9.29
C THR A 148 1.10 -14.76 -7.88
N ALA A 149 0.92 -15.86 -7.15
CA ALA A 149 1.53 -16.07 -5.84
C ALA A 149 2.75 -16.99 -6.00
N SER A 150 3.89 -16.56 -5.48
CA SER A 150 5.11 -17.38 -5.46
C SER A 150 5.11 -18.37 -4.28
N GLU A 151 6.09 -19.27 -4.28
CA GLU A 151 6.37 -20.21 -3.18
C GLU A 151 6.51 -19.49 -1.82
N GLY A 152 6.29 -20.25 -0.75
CA GLY A 152 6.37 -19.75 0.62
C GLY A 152 7.80 -19.32 0.97
N LEU A 153 7.97 -18.05 1.32
CA LEU A 153 9.20 -17.48 1.83
C LEU A 153 9.30 -17.74 3.33
N VAL A 154 10.32 -18.46 3.77
CA VAL A 154 10.54 -18.77 5.19
C VAL A 154 11.37 -17.66 5.84
N PHE A 155 10.92 -17.17 7.00
CA PHE A 155 11.67 -16.22 7.80
C PHE A 155 12.70 -16.91 8.68
N ARG A 156 13.79 -16.19 8.92
CA ARG A 156 14.88 -16.58 9.80
C ARG A 156 15.04 -15.59 10.93
N LEU A 157 15.58 -16.08 12.04
CA LEU A 157 15.84 -15.26 13.21
C LEU A 157 17.11 -14.43 13.00
N ALA A 158 17.00 -13.12 12.78
CA ALA A 158 18.15 -12.25 12.55
C ALA A 158 18.97 -11.96 13.82
N ARG A 159 18.34 -12.07 15.01
CA ARG A 159 18.99 -11.85 16.32
C ARG A 159 18.50 -12.86 17.34
N GLY A 160 19.35 -13.24 18.28
CA GLY A 160 19.08 -14.30 19.26
C GLY A 160 17.70 -14.22 19.92
N PRO A 161 17.11 -15.38 20.26
CA PRO A 161 15.70 -15.47 20.62
C PRO A 161 15.45 -14.83 21.98
N ARG A 162 14.52 -13.89 22.03
CA ARG A 162 14.01 -13.30 23.27
C ARG A 162 12.50 -13.40 23.26
N LEU A 163 11.96 -14.23 24.15
CA LEU A 163 10.54 -14.61 24.15
C LEU A 163 9.77 -14.06 25.36
N GLU A 164 10.43 -13.24 26.19
CA GLU A 164 9.78 -12.57 27.31
C GLU A 164 8.80 -11.50 26.80
N PRO A 165 7.65 -11.29 27.46
CA PRO A 165 6.78 -10.17 27.16
C PRO A 165 7.53 -8.83 27.16
N GLY A 166 7.34 -8.05 26.10
CA GLY A 166 8.06 -6.81 25.82
C GLY A 166 9.32 -6.99 24.95
N ALA A 167 9.82 -8.20 24.76
CA ALA A 167 10.94 -8.47 23.88
C ALA A 167 10.58 -8.25 22.40
N ILE A 168 11.61 -8.00 21.58
CA ILE A 168 11.48 -7.84 20.14
C ILE A 168 12.26 -8.95 19.45
N LEU A 169 11.56 -9.72 18.63
CA LEU A 169 12.12 -10.69 17.70
C LEU A 169 12.39 -10.00 16.37
N HIS A 170 13.62 -10.10 15.90
CA HIS A 170 14.00 -9.59 14.59
C HIS A 170 14.03 -10.77 13.61
N LEU A 171 13.13 -10.73 12.64
CA LEU A 171 13.01 -11.72 11.58
C LEU A 171 13.46 -11.13 10.25
N GLU A 172 14.17 -11.93 9.47
CA GLU A 172 14.59 -11.56 8.13
C GLU A 172 14.27 -12.67 7.12
N ALA A 173 13.99 -12.28 5.89
CA ALA A 173 13.87 -13.20 4.77
C ALA A 173 14.44 -12.55 3.51
N TYR A 174 14.89 -13.39 2.57
CA TYR A 174 15.55 -12.93 1.35
C TYR A 174 14.89 -13.55 0.14
N VAL A 175 14.65 -12.72 -0.87
CA VAL A 175 14.26 -13.15 -2.21
C VAL A 175 15.39 -12.85 -3.19
N PRO A 176 15.49 -13.60 -4.30
CA PRO A 176 16.38 -13.24 -5.38
C PRO A 176 16.09 -11.81 -5.86
N ILE A 177 17.15 -11.01 -6.05
CA ILE A 177 17.02 -9.60 -6.46
C ILE A 177 16.22 -9.44 -7.76
N GLU A 178 16.31 -10.43 -8.65
CA GLU A 178 15.57 -10.45 -9.92
C GLU A 178 14.05 -10.55 -9.72
N GLN A 179 13.61 -11.16 -8.61
CA GLN A 179 12.21 -11.26 -8.24
C GLN A 179 11.74 -10.05 -7.42
N ALA A 180 12.64 -9.40 -6.68
CA ALA A 180 12.34 -8.29 -5.77
C ALA A 180 11.64 -7.10 -6.46
N GLY A 181 11.94 -6.86 -7.74
CA GLY A 181 11.28 -5.83 -8.55
C GLY A 181 9.81 -6.12 -8.86
N ALA A 182 9.46 -7.40 -9.00
CA ALA A 182 8.11 -7.84 -9.37
C ALA A 182 7.15 -7.99 -8.17
N ILE A 183 7.66 -7.87 -6.95
CA ILE A 183 6.85 -8.02 -5.72
C ILE A 183 5.91 -6.82 -5.57
N SER A 184 4.62 -7.13 -5.47
CA SER A 184 3.52 -6.18 -5.26
C SER A 184 2.90 -6.33 -3.88
N GLY A 185 2.98 -7.53 -3.27
CA GLY A 185 2.43 -7.77 -1.94
C GLY A 185 3.10 -8.92 -1.20
N LEU A 186 2.86 -8.95 0.11
CA LEU A 186 3.35 -9.98 1.02
C LEU A 186 2.26 -10.32 2.05
N SER A 187 1.94 -11.61 2.16
CA SER A 187 1.06 -12.15 3.20
C SER A 187 1.85 -13.00 4.16
N VAL A 188 2.09 -12.51 5.37
CA VAL A 188 2.90 -13.15 6.41
C VAL A 188 2.00 -13.83 7.42
N GLY A 189 2.32 -15.07 7.78
CA GLY A 189 1.61 -15.81 8.81
C GLY A 189 2.42 -16.90 9.44
N MET A 190 1.86 -17.52 10.48
CA MET A 190 2.43 -18.68 11.13
C MET A 190 2.42 -19.87 10.17
N ARG A 191 3.51 -20.63 10.15
CA ARG A 191 3.57 -21.91 9.43
C ARG A 191 2.56 -22.85 10.06
N ARG A 192 1.56 -23.29 9.29
CA ARG A 192 0.67 -24.39 9.68
C ARG A 192 1.30 -25.68 9.18
N GLU A 193 1.71 -26.52 10.12
CA GLU A 193 2.09 -27.92 9.85
C GLU A 193 0.85 -28.79 9.61
#